data_AF-A0AAE1RWR1-F1
#
_entry.id   AF-A0AAE1RWR1-F1
#
_cell.length_a   1.000
_cell.length_b   1.000
_cell.length_c   1.000
_cell.angle_alpha   90.00
_cell.angle_beta   90.00
_cell.angle_gamma   90.00
#
_symmetry.space_group_name_H-M   'P 1'
#
loop_
_entity.id
_entity.type
_entity.pdbx_description
1 polymer ?
#
loop_
_entity_poly.entity_id
_entity_poly.type
_entity_poly.pdbx_seq_one_letter_code
_entity_poly.pdbx_strand_id
1 'polypeptide(L)'
;MCYSNAIVQLVVLAGLVWNPPTYCAWSARVLVGSDEACLHGRKVFGLPSQVGRFSKKITALPQTPESKTSNFLSTIGLTASSSSYRNHMDVEVREIKNQTAMNICNINLNATVSQQDSKGWLGPFIKMSLPNLSGRTKHNSNLLKYSCQIECRVRAVRPAKVSGPSALDADKENSTENQSSNVESGTKRNSSISVMLSKPILALEFNHMKMRVEAPTTVAACSQNTI
;
A
#
# COMPACT_ATOMS: atom_id res chain seq x y z
N MET A 1 -15.99 10.58 -18.98
CA MET A 1 -15.15 9.38 -18.78
C MET A 1 -14.96 9.18 -17.29
N CYS A 2 -15.64 8.19 -16.71
CA CYS A 2 -15.60 7.92 -15.28
C CYS A 2 -14.28 7.24 -14.92
N TYR A 3 -13.38 7.91 -14.19
CA TYR A 3 -12.24 7.25 -13.58
C TYR A 3 -12.77 6.28 -12.52
N SER A 4 -12.66 4.97 -12.80
CA SER A 4 -12.95 3.93 -11.84
C SER A 4 -12.10 4.12 -10.58
N ASN A 5 -12.76 4.20 -9.42
CA ASN A 5 -12.15 4.05 -8.10
C ASN A 5 -11.63 2.60 -7.94
N ALA A 6 -10.58 2.25 -8.69
CA ALA A 6 -9.94 0.94 -8.68
C ALA A 6 -8.57 1.06 -7.99
N ILE A 7 -8.31 0.20 -7.01
CA ILE A 7 -6.96 0.04 -6.48
C ILE A 7 -6.12 -0.63 -7.57
N VAL A 8 -5.09 0.06 -8.04
CA VAL A 8 -4.17 -0.45 -9.07
C VAL A 8 -2.89 -1.04 -8.48
N GLN A 9 -2.54 -0.60 -7.27
CA GLN A 9 -1.31 -0.99 -6.59
C GLN A 9 -1.50 -0.95 -5.06
N LEU A 10 -0.90 -1.91 -4.37
CA LEU A 10 -0.74 -1.94 -2.91
C LEU A 10 0.73 -2.06 -2.57
N VAL A 11 1.25 -1.16 -1.74
CA VAL A 11 2.65 -1.17 -1.30
C VAL A 11 2.70 -1.33 0.21
N VAL A 12 3.42 -2.34 0.69
CA VAL A 12 3.74 -2.53 2.10
C VAL A 12 5.17 -2.09 2.34
N LEU A 13 5.33 -1.02 3.11
CA LEU A 13 6.62 -0.54 3.57
C LEU A 13 6.95 -1.20 4.90
N ALA A 14 8.11 -1.85 5.01
CA ALA A 14 8.53 -2.54 6.24
C ALA A 14 9.48 -1.71 7.10
N GLY A 15 10.02 -0.61 6.57
CA GLY A 15 10.90 0.24 7.35
C GLY A 15 11.20 1.55 6.66
N LEU A 16 11.57 2.52 7.48
CA LEU A 16 12.21 3.75 7.07
C LEU A 16 13.66 3.68 7.54
N VAL A 17 14.59 3.85 6.63
CA VAL A 17 16.02 3.94 6.91
C VAL A 17 16.41 5.40 6.81
N TRP A 18 16.92 5.97 7.90
CA TRP A 18 17.55 7.28 7.86
C TRP A 18 18.95 7.14 7.29
N ASN A 19 19.21 7.81 6.16
CA ASN A 19 20.52 7.94 5.56
C ASN A 19 20.77 9.44 5.32
N PRO A 20 21.36 10.17 6.29
CA PRO A 20 21.52 11.62 6.24
C PRO A 20 22.00 12.11 4.85
N PRO A 21 21.37 13.15 4.26
CA PRO A 21 20.31 14.00 4.83
C PRO A 21 18.88 13.51 4.54
N THR A 22 18.67 12.24 4.18
CA THR A 22 17.40 11.76 3.63
C THR A 22 16.86 10.47 4.27
N TYR A 23 15.53 10.32 4.35
CA TYR A 23 14.89 9.06 4.71
C TYR A 23 14.60 8.26 3.44
N CYS A 24 14.90 6.97 3.45
CA CYS A 24 14.52 6.02 2.41
C CYS A 24 13.49 5.05 2.98
N ALA A 25 12.44 4.74 2.22
CA ALA A 25 11.49 3.69 2.59
C ALA A 25 11.86 2.37 1.89
N TRP A 26 11.84 1.27 2.63
CA TRP A 26 12.01 -0.06 2.05
C TRP A 26 10.66 -0.74 1.88
N SER A 27 10.26 -1.00 0.64
CA SER A 27 9.09 -1.82 0.35
C SER A 27 9.40 -3.28 0.68
N ALA A 28 8.63 -3.90 1.56
CA ALA A 28 8.67 -5.36 1.73
C ALA A 28 7.89 -6.08 0.63
N ARG A 29 6.85 -5.43 0.09
CA ARG A 29 5.97 -6.05 -0.89
C ARG A 29 5.26 -5.00 -1.73
N VAL A 30 5.12 -5.28 -3.02
CA VAL A 30 4.35 -4.45 -3.96
C VAL A 30 3.40 -5.36 -4.73
N LEU A 31 2.09 -5.19 -4.59
CA LEU A 31 1.09 -5.89 -5.42
C LEU A 31 0.63 -4.95 -6.53
N VAL A 32 0.63 -5.41 -7.78
CA VAL A 32 0.21 -4.61 -8.96
C VAL A 32 -0.77 -5.38 -9.82
N GLY A 33 -1.75 -4.68 -10.39
CA GLY A 33 -2.85 -5.30 -11.15
C GLY A 33 -2.49 -5.88 -12.53
N SER A 34 -1.26 -5.68 -13.01
CA SER A 34 -0.81 -6.10 -14.35
C SER A 34 0.54 -6.81 -14.30
N ASP A 35 0.69 -7.84 -15.13
CA ASP A 35 1.93 -8.58 -15.30
C ASP A 35 3.05 -7.70 -15.86
N GLU A 36 2.74 -6.82 -16.81
CA GLU A 36 3.69 -5.87 -17.40
C GLU A 36 4.23 -4.90 -16.34
N ALA A 37 3.36 -4.35 -15.51
CA ALA A 37 3.75 -3.48 -14.40
C ALA A 37 4.61 -4.23 -13.37
N CYS A 38 4.29 -5.50 -13.11
CA CYS A 38 5.04 -6.36 -12.20
C CYS A 38 6.46 -6.62 -12.73
N LEU A 39 6.58 -7.03 -13.99
CA LEU A 39 7.85 -7.28 -14.67
C LEU A 39 8.69 -6.01 -14.77
N HIS A 40 8.08 -4.89 -15.14
CA HIS A 40 8.74 -3.60 -15.22
C HIS A 40 9.27 -3.15 -13.85
N GLY A 41 8.45 -3.23 -12.79
CA GLY A 41 8.87 -2.88 -11.43
C GLY A 41 10.03 -3.73 -10.92
N ARG A 42 10.03 -5.04 -11.22
CA ARG A 42 11.13 -5.95 -10.87
C ARG A 42 12.41 -5.65 -11.65
N LYS A 43 12.31 -5.52 -12.97
CA LYS A 43 13.46 -5.40 -13.86
C LYS A 43 14.10 -4.01 -13.78
N VAL A 44 13.30 -2.96 -13.91
CA VAL A 44 13.78 -1.57 -13.99
C VAL A 44 14.04 -1.00 -12.61
N PHE A 45 13.09 -1.18 -11.68
CA PHE A 45 13.15 -0.57 -10.35
C PHE A 45 13.55 -1.53 -9.24
N GLY A 46 13.87 -2.80 -9.53
CA GLY A 46 14.27 -3.76 -8.49
C GLY A 46 13.26 -3.93 -7.35
N LEU A 47 11.96 -3.75 -7.63
CA LEU A 47 10.91 -3.82 -6.62
C LEU A 47 10.56 -5.28 -6.30
N PRO A 48 10.15 -5.59 -5.05
CA PRO A 48 9.59 -6.88 -4.66
C PRO A 48 8.13 -6.99 -5.13
N SER A 49 7.91 -6.78 -6.43
CA SER A 49 6.58 -6.78 -7.04
C SER A 49 6.04 -8.20 -7.18
N GLN A 50 4.73 -8.34 -7.01
CA GLN A 50 3.93 -9.54 -7.26
C GLN A 50 2.66 -9.12 -7.98
N VAL A 51 2.09 -10.02 -8.76
CA VAL A 51 0.82 -9.77 -9.45
C VAL A 51 -0.29 -9.83 -8.41
N GLY A 52 -1.08 -8.76 -8.34
CA GLY A 52 -2.21 -8.61 -7.44
C GLY A 52 -3.52 -8.60 -8.21
N ARG A 53 -4.59 -9.11 -7.59
CA ARG A 53 -5.96 -8.93 -8.07
C ARG A 53 -6.75 -8.20 -7.00
N PHE A 54 -7.35 -7.09 -7.40
CA PHE A 54 -8.14 -6.23 -6.53
C PHE A 54 -9.61 -6.33 -6.95
N SER A 55 -10.43 -6.96 -6.11
CA SER A 55 -11.87 -7.10 -6.37
C SER A 55 -12.65 -6.16 -5.47
N LYS A 56 -13.48 -5.31 -6.08
CA LYS A 56 -14.29 -4.31 -5.37
C LYS A 56 -15.71 -4.84 -5.19
N LYS A 57 -16.20 -4.81 -3.95
CA LYS A 57 -17.61 -5.05 -3.60
C LYS A 57 -18.17 -3.82 -2.92
N ILE A 58 -19.31 -3.32 -3.39
CA ILE A 58 -20.03 -2.20 -2.78
C ILE A 58 -21.24 -2.78 -2.05
N THR A 59 -21.35 -2.51 -0.75
CA THR A 59 -22.51 -2.90 0.06
C THR A 59 -23.18 -1.65 0.60
N ALA A 60 -24.48 -1.47 0.33
CA ALA A 60 -25.29 -0.42 0.93
C ALA A 60 -25.77 -0.90 2.31
N LEU A 61 -25.45 -0.16 3.38
CA LEU A 61 -25.90 -0.50 4.74
C LEU A 61 -27.02 0.43 5.21
N PRO A 62 -28.10 -0.09 5.83
CA PRO A 62 -29.09 0.72 6.56
C PRO A 62 -28.50 1.38 7.82
N GLN A 63 -29.09 2.50 8.25
CA GLN A 63 -28.58 3.36 9.33
C GLN A 63 -28.59 2.68 10.72
N THR A 64 -27.56 2.97 11.53
CA THR A 64 -27.65 2.94 13.00
C THR A 64 -27.22 4.31 13.56
N PRO A 65 -27.92 4.86 14.57
CA PRO A 65 -27.56 6.16 15.16
C PRO A 65 -26.40 5.99 16.14
N GLU A 66 -25.30 6.73 15.96
CA GLU A 66 -24.17 6.73 16.91
C GLU A 66 -23.87 8.09 17.53
N SER A 67 -23.34 7.99 18.75
CA SER A 67 -23.29 8.95 19.84
C SER A 67 -22.17 9.98 19.74
N LYS A 68 -22.34 11.07 20.50
CA LYS A 68 -21.48 12.26 20.56
C LYS A 68 -20.04 11.90 20.95
N THR A 69 -19.06 12.30 20.12
CA THR A 69 -17.63 12.23 20.47
C THR A 69 -16.97 13.61 20.50
N SER A 70 -15.92 13.70 21.32
CA SER A 70 -15.27 14.86 21.94
C SER A 70 -14.70 15.97 21.03
N ASN A 71 -14.72 17.21 21.56
CA ASN A 71 -14.41 18.49 20.91
C ASN A 71 -12.94 18.71 20.48
N PHE A 72 -11.96 17.93 20.96
CA PHE A 72 -10.53 18.18 20.67
C PHE A 72 -10.12 17.83 19.21
N LEU A 73 -10.80 16.88 18.58
CA LEU A 73 -10.52 16.47 17.19
C LEU A 73 -11.03 17.48 16.15
N SER A 74 -11.83 18.46 16.56
CA SER A 74 -12.41 19.45 15.64
C SER A 74 -11.35 20.41 15.06
N THR A 75 -10.33 20.76 15.85
CA THR A 75 -9.26 21.69 15.45
C THR A 75 -8.28 21.09 14.44
N ILE A 76 -8.18 19.76 14.32
CA ILE A 76 -7.32 19.04 13.36
C ILE A 76 -8.12 18.64 12.10
N GLY A 77 -9.39 19.05 11.98
CA GLY A 77 -10.24 18.73 10.82
C GLY A 77 -10.76 17.29 10.79
N LEU A 78 -10.78 16.58 11.92
CA LEU A 78 -11.25 15.18 12.03
C LEU A 78 -12.77 15.07 12.24
N THR A 79 -13.54 16.14 12.02
CA THR A 79 -15.01 16.10 12.12
C THR A 79 -15.61 15.30 10.96
N ALA A 80 -16.41 14.28 11.27
CA ALA A 80 -17.38 13.74 10.33
C ALA A 80 -18.78 14.02 10.85
N SER A 81 -19.24 15.26 10.69
CA SER A 81 -20.65 15.59 10.75
C SER A 81 -21.19 15.62 9.32
N SER A 82 -21.69 14.48 8.85
CA SER A 82 -22.64 14.45 7.74
C SER A 82 -23.38 13.12 7.77
N SER A 83 -24.70 13.21 7.91
CA SER A 83 -25.64 12.13 7.70
C SER A 83 -25.75 11.87 6.19
N SER A 84 -25.02 10.88 5.70
CA SER A 84 -25.21 10.33 4.35
C SER A 84 -25.09 8.81 4.39
N TYR A 85 -25.79 8.14 3.48
CA TYR A 85 -25.65 6.71 3.22
C TYR A 85 -24.18 6.31 3.24
N ARG A 86 -23.80 5.41 4.13
CA ARG A 86 -22.44 4.86 4.16
C ARG A 86 -22.41 3.67 3.22
N ASN A 87 -21.97 3.91 1.99
CA ASN A 87 -21.57 2.82 1.12
C ASN A 87 -20.26 2.26 1.69
N HIS A 88 -20.28 1.03 2.18
CA HIS A 88 -19.05 0.33 2.50
C HIS A 88 -18.49 -0.22 1.19
N MET A 89 -17.24 0.12 0.91
CA MET A 89 -16.49 -0.41 -0.21
C MET A 89 -15.48 -1.41 0.34
N ASP A 90 -15.74 -2.69 0.14
CA ASP A 90 -14.82 -3.76 0.48
C ASP A 90 -13.92 -4.05 -0.73
N VAL A 91 -12.62 -4.07 -0.51
CA VAL A 91 -11.64 -4.46 -1.52
C VAL A 91 -10.94 -5.73 -1.08
N GLU A 92 -11.26 -6.82 -1.76
CA GLU A 92 -10.53 -8.07 -1.60
C GLU A 92 -9.21 -8.00 -2.38
N VAL A 93 -8.11 -8.28 -1.68
CA VAL A 93 -6.77 -8.29 -2.23
C VAL A 93 -6.28 -9.73 -2.32
N ARG A 94 -5.95 -10.18 -3.53
CA ARG A 94 -5.33 -11.48 -3.77
C ARG A 94 -3.97 -11.31 -4.44
N GLU A 95 -3.04 -12.19 -4.12
CA GLU A 95 -1.77 -12.33 -4.85
C GLU A 95 -1.85 -13.55 -5.76
N ILE A 96 -1.34 -13.43 -6.98
CA ILE A 96 -1.28 -14.54 -7.94
C ILE A 96 0.16 -15.10 -7.94
N LYS A 97 0.30 -16.37 -7.56
CA LYS A 97 1.57 -17.12 -7.59
C LYS A 97 1.34 -18.46 -8.28
N ASN A 98 2.13 -18.77 -9.32
CA ASN A 98 2.07 -20.03 -10.07
C ASN A 98 0.62 -20.41 -10.50
N GLN A 99 -0.12 -19.45 -11.08
CA GLN A 99 -1.53 -19.61 -11.49
C GLN A 99 -2.54 -19.82 -10.34
N THR A 100 -2.09 -19.84 -9.08
CA THR A 100 -2.94 -19.89 -7.89
C THR A 100 -3.15 -18.48 -7.33
N ALA A 101 -4.40 -18.12 -7.06
CA ALA A 101 -4.75 -16.87 -6.37
C ALA A 101 -4.86 -17.12 -4.86
N MET A 102 -4.02 -16.46 -4.07
CA MET A 102 -4.01 -16.55 -2.62
C MET A 102 -4.56 -15.26 -2.00
N ASN A 103 -5.50 -15.38 -1.07
CA ASN A 103 -6.03 -14.22 -0.35
C ASN A 103 -4.93 -13.59 0.54
N ILE A 104 -4.88 -12.26 0.56
CA ILE A 104 -3.92 -11.48 1.35
C ILE A 104 -4.63 -10.74 2.47
N CYS A 105 -5.63 -9.93 2.12
CA CYS A 105 -6.43 -9.18 3.06
C CYS A 105 -7.71 -8.67 2.40
N ASN A 106 -8.64 -8.20 3.22
CA ASN A 106 -9.76 -7.38 2.79
C ASN A 106 -9.61 -5.98 3.41
N ILE A 107 -9.77 -4.96 2.59
CA ILE A 107 -9.69 -3.55 2.99
C ILE A 107 -11.10 -2.96 2.91
N ASN A 108 -11.68 -2.64 4.05
CA ASN A 108 -12.94 -1.91 4.13
C ASN A 108 -12.65 -0.40 4.07
N LEU A 109 -13.00 0.19 2.95
CA LEU A 109 -12.98 1.63 2.72
C LEU A 109 -14.37 2.18 3.03
N ASN A 110 -14.43 3.13 3.96
CA ASN A 110 -15.62 3.93 4.15
C ASN A 110 -15.73 4.87 2.95
N ALA A 111 -16.51 4.50 1.93
CA ALA A 111 -16.77 5.40 0.82
C ALA A 111 -17.74 6.45 1.31
N THR A 112 -17.22 7.59 1.78
CA THR A 112 -18.02 8.81 1.87
C THR A 112 -18.32 9.25 0.44
N VAL A 113 -19.33 8.64 -0.17
CA VAL A 113 -19.92 9.11 -1.42
C VAL A 113 -20.67 10.39 -1.06
N SER A 114 -19.95 11.51 -1.02
CA SER A 114 -20.50 12.78 -1.44
C SER A 114 -19.75 13.15 -2.70
N GLN A 115 -20.30 12.77 -3.85
CA GLN A 115 -19.92 13.34 -5.14
C GLN A 115 -20.43 14.78 -5.31
N GLN A 116 -20.90 15.45 -4.24
CA GLN A 116 -21.57 16.74 -4.38
C GLN A 116 -21.25 17.81 -3.30
N ASP A 117 -20.42 17.53 -2.29
CA ASP A 117 -20.01 18.52 -1.28
C ASP A 117 -18.49 18.81 -1.29
N SER A 118 -17.94 19.08 -2.47
CA SER A 118 -16.52 19.46 -2.63
C SER A 118 -16.21 20.91 -2.19
N LYS A 119 -16.75 21.35 -1.04
CA LYS A 119 -16.25 22.51 -0.28
C LYS A 119 -15.41 22.13 0.95
N GLY A 120 -15.14 20.84 1.16
CA GLY A 120 -14.27 20.39 2.25
C GLY A 120 -12.79 20.71 1.98
N TRP A 121 -12.07 21.18 3.01
CA TRP A 121 -10.62 21.38 2.93
C TRP A 121 -9.91 20.05 2.60
N LEU A 122 -9.20 20.01 1.48
CA LEU A 122 -8.45 18.84 1.01
C LEU A 122 -7.06 18.71 1.66
N GLY A 123 -6.78 19.56 2.65
CA GLY A 123 -5.48 19.65 3.30
C GLY A 123 -4.48 20.59 2.60
N PRO A 124 -3.32 20.83 3.24
CA PRO A 124 -2.25 21.63 2.66
C PRO A 124 -1.72 20.99 1.37
N PHE A 125 -1.31 21.84 0.43
CA PHE A 125 -0.53 21.40 -0.71
C PHE A 125 0.91 21.20 -0.28
N ILE A 126 1.48 20.04 -0.59
CA ILE A 126 2.87 19.70 -0.31
C ILE A 126 3.58 19.32 -1.59
N LYS A 127 4.87 19.64 -1.62
CA LYS A 127 5.82 19.17 -2.62
C LYS A 127 6.97 18.51 -1.89
N MET A 128 7.25 17.26 -2.23
CA MET A 128 8.33 16.50 -1.61
C MET A 128 9.11 15.70 -2.65
N SER A 129 10.38 15.46 -2.35
CA SER A 129 11.26 14.57 -3.12
C SER A 129 11.56 13.37 -2.23
N LEU A 130 11.22 12.17 -2.71
CA LEU A 130 11.47 10.91 -2.02
C LEU A 130 12.65 10.21 -2.69
N PRO A 131 13.86 10.29 -2.11
CA PRO A 131 14.96 9.44 -2.54
C PRO A 131 14.65 8.00 -2.15
N ASN A 132 14.74 7.11 -3.12
CA ASN A 132 14.41 5.70 -2.96
C ASN A 132 15.62 4.84 -3.23
N LEU A 133 15.73 3.76 -2.46
CA LEU A 133 16.65 2.66 -2.69
C LEU A 133 15.85 1.38 -2.87
N SER A 134 16.27 0.56 -3.81
CA SER A 134 15.65 -0.74 -4.09
C SER A 134 16.64 -1.69 -4.76
N GLY A 135 16.17 -2.85 -5.21
CA GLY A 135 17.02 -3.91 -5.73
C GLY A 135 17.45 -4.86 -4.64
N ARG A 136 18.59 -5.54 -4.82
CA ARG A 136 18.96 -6.71 -4.00
C ARG A 136 17.83 -7.75 -3.91
N THR A 137 17.11 -7.93 -5.02
CA THR A 137 16.04 -8.91 -5.15
C THR A 137 16.49 -10.05 -6.06
N LYS A 138 15.74 -11.16 -6.06
CA LYS A 138 15.95 -12.27 -7.00
C LYS A 138 15.91 -11.86 -8.48
N HIS A 139 15.22 -10.75 -8.80
CA HIS A 139 15.02 -10.28 -10.17
C HIS A 139 15.96 -9.14 -10.55
N ASN A 140 16.59 -8.48 -9.56
CA ASN A 140 17.57 -7.43 -9.78
C ASN A 140 18.55 -7.41 -8.61
N SER A 141 19.77 -7.90 -8.85
CA SER A 141 20.83 -8.05 -7.86
C SER A 141 21.52 -6.72 -7.51
N ASN A 142 21.42 -5.71 -8.37
CA ASN A 142 22.02 -4.40 -8.15
C ASN A 142 21.27 -3.65 -7.05
N LEU A 143 21.98 -2.80 -6.31
CA LEU A 143 21.34 -1.77 -5.49
C LEU A 143 21.06 -0.58 -6.40
N LEU A 144 19.81 -0.12 -6.43
CA LEU A 144 19.37 0.98 -7.30
C LEU A 144 19.02 2.20 -6.46
N LYS A 145 19.32 3.38 -6.99
CA LYS A 145 18.92 4.68 -6.44
C LYS A 145 18.15 5.48 -7.49
N TYR A 146 17.05 6.09 -7.06
CA TYR A 146 16.21 6.96 -7.87
C TYR A 146 15.49 7.95 -6.97
N SER A 147 14.92 9.00 -7.56
CA SER A 147 14.07 9.94 -6.84
C SER A 147 12.65 9.91 -7.40
N CYS A 148 11.68 10.08 -6.50
CA CYS A 148 10.29 10.30 -6.84
C CYS A 148 9.86 11.67 -6.31
N GLN A 149 9.56 12.59 -7.22
CA GLN A 149 8.97 13.88 -6.87
C GLN A 149 7.45 13.73 -6.78
N ILE A 150 6.88 14.14 -5.65
CA ILE A 150 5.45 14.06 -5.38
C ILE A 150 4.92 15.45 -5.08
N GLU A 151 3.87 15.83 -5.81
CA GLU A 151 3.07 17.04 -5.59
C GLU A 151 1.64 16.61 -5.32
N CYS A 152 1.07 16.99 -4.17
CA CYS A 152 -0.27 16.57 -3.78
C CYS A 152 -0.85 17.46 -2.68
N ARG A 153 -2.15 17.30 -2.41
CA ARG A 153 -2.76 17.75 -1.14
C ARG A 153 -2.84 16.58 -0.18
N VAL A 154 -2.46 16.79 1.08
CA VAL A 154 -2.45 15.72 2.08
C VAL A 154 -3.40 16.07 3.23
N ARG A 155 -4.23 15.12 3.66
CA ARG A 155 -5.05 15.28 4.88
C ARG A 155 -5.08 14.01 5.71
N ALA A 156 -5.24 14.17 7.02
CA ALA A 156 -5.50 13.04 7.91
C ALA A 156 -6.91 12.49 7.68
N VAL A 157 -7.04 11.16 7.68
CA VAL A 157 -8.32 10.45 7.53
C VAL A 157 -8.44 9.33 8.56
N ARG A 158 -9.64 8.78 8.71
CA ARG A 158 -9.81 7.57 9.51
C ARG A 158 -9.14 6.40 8.79
N PRO A 159 -8.32 5.58 9.49
CA PRO A 159 -7.73 4.39 8.89
C PRO A 159 -8.79 3.43 8.35
N ALA A 160 -8.49 2.83 7.20
CA ALA A 160 -9.29 1.73 6.67
C ALA A 160 -9.18 0.52 7.60
N LYS A 161 -10.27 -0.25 7.74
CA LYS A 161 -10.21 -1.51 8.48
C LYS A 161 -9.65 -2.57 7.55
N VAL A 162 -8.55 -3.19 7.96
CA VAL A 162 -7.92 -4.29 7.22
C VAL A 162 -8.12 -5.58 8.00
N SER A 163 -8.63 -6.61 7.34
CA SER A 163 -8.80 -7.95 7.90
C SER A 163 -7.98 -8.97 7.14
N GLY A 164 -7.51 -10.00 7.85
CA GLY A 164 -6.68 -11.05 7.26
C GLY A 164 -7.45 -12.01 6.35
N PRO A 165 -6.73 -12.94 5.69
CA PRO A 165 -7.35 -14.04 4.98
C PRO A 165 -8.15 -14.91 5.98
N SER A 166 -9.24 -15.53 5.51
CA SER A 166 -10.01 -16.43 6.36
C SER A 166 -9.21 -17.70 6.68
N ALA A 167 -9.40 -18.28 7.87
CA ALA A 167 -8.67 -19.49 8.29
C ALA A 167 -8.83 -20.68 7.33
N LEU A 168 -9.90 -20.70 6.53
CA LEU A 168 -10.18 -21.74 5.53
C LEU A 168 -9.18 -21.76 4.35
N ASP A 169 -8.41 -20.68 4.16
CA ASP A 169 -7.38 -20.60 3.12
C ASP A 169 -5.99 -21.10 3.59
N ALA A 170 -5.80 -21.31 4.90
CA ALA A 170 -4.54 -21.77 5.48
C ALA A 170 -4.32 -23.30 5.31
N ASP A 171 -5.40 -24.08 5.24
CA ASP A 171 -5.34 -25.55 5.18
C ASP A 171 -4.85 -26.12 3.84
N LYS A 172 -4.69 -25.27 2.80
CA LYS A 172 -4.08 -25.69 1.52
C LYS A 172 -2.56 -25.59 1.50
N GLU A 173 -1.91 -24.98 2.49
CA GLU A 173 -0.45 -24.87 2.55
C GLU A 173 0.25 -26.10 3.16
N ASN A 174 -0.48 -26.99 3.84
CA ASN A 174 0.10 -28.14 4.55
C ASN A 174 0.21 -29.45 3.72
N SER A 175 -0.16 -29.45 2.45
CA SER A 175 -0.04 -30.64 1.60
C SER A 175 0.79 -30.35 0.35
N THR A 176 2.09 -30.12 0.51
CA THR A 176 3.13 -30.49 -0.47
C THR A 176 4.51 -30.25 0.14
N GLU A 177 5.00 -31.26 0.84
CA GLU A 177 6.43 -31.41 1.11
C GLU A 177 7.15 -31.53 -0.23
N ASN A 178 7.91 -30.50 -0.62
CA ASN A 178 9.16 -30.65 -1.35
C ASN A 178 9.93 -29.31 -1.49
N GLN A 179 11.16 -29.34 -1.00
CA GLN A 179 12.33 -28.52 -1.40
C GLN A 179 12.41 -27.07 -0.89
N SER A 180 13.04 -26.94 0.29
CA SER A 180 14.09 -26.00 0.76
C SER A 180 14.21 -24.52 0.30
N SER A 181 13.48 -24.06 -0.72
CA SER A 181 13.48 -22.66 -1.19
C SER A 181 12.21 -21.88 -0.82
N ASN A 182 11.16 -22.57 -0.35
CA ASN A 182 9.83 -21.98 -0.14
C ASN A 182 9.64 -21.41 1.29
N VAL A 183 10.48 -21.81 2.26
CA VAL A 183 10.38 -21.38 3.67
C VAL A 183 10.63 -19.88 3.81
N GLU A 184 11.65 -19.34 3.13
CA GLU A 184 12.01 -17.91 3.22
C GLU A 184 10.98 -17.00 2.53
N SER A 185 10.33 -17.50 1.47
CA SER A 185 9.23 -16.79 0.81
C SER A 185 7.96 -16.77 1.66
N GLY A 186 7.71 -17.83 2.43
CA GLY A 186 6.58 -17.92 3.37
C GLY A 186 6.75 -17.01 4.58
N THR A 187 7.94 -16.98 5.19
CA THR A 187 8.20 -16.10 6.35
C THR A 187 8.11 -14.63 6.00
N LYS A 188 8.75 -14.18 4.90
CA LYS A 188 8.67 -12.79 4.40
C LYS A 188 7.24 -12.38 4.03
N ARG A 189 6.45 -13.31 3.47
CA ARG A 189 5.01 -13.11 3.21
C ARG A 189 4.27 -12.83 4.51
N ASN A 190 4.42 -13.71 5.49
CA ASN A 190 3.73 -13.62 6.76
C ASN A 190 4.07 -12.33 7.49
N SER A 191 5.34 -11.92 7.53
CA SER A 191 5.74 -10.62 8.11
C SER A 191 5.06 -9.43 7.43
N SER A 192 5.02 -9.39 6.09
CA SER A 192 4.35 -8.31 5.36
C SER A 192 2.84 -8.28 5.60
N ILE A 193 2.21 -9.45 5.80
CA ILE A 193 0.80 -9.56 6.14
C ILE A 193 0.55 -9.02 7.55
N SER A 194 1.37 -9.43 8.53
CA SER A 194 1.28 -8.94 9.91
C SER A 194 1.38 -7.41 10.01
N VAL A 195 2.19 -6.76 9.16
CA VAL A 195 2.24 -5.29 9.09
C VAL A 195 0.89 -4.70 8.68
N MET A 196 0.23 -5.24 7.66
CA MET A 196 -1.08 -4.72 7.20
C MET A 196 -2.21 -4.96 8.20
N LEU A 197 -2.13 -6.02 9.00
CA LEU A 197 -3.13 -6.38 10.01
C LEU A 197 -2.89 -5.72 11.37
N SER A 198 -1.78 -4.98 11.51
CA SER A 198 -1.46 -4.26 12.72
C SER A 198 -2.40 -3.08 12.97
N LYS A 199 -2.38 -2.55 14.20
CA LYS A 199 -3.20 -1.38 14.57
C LYS A 199 -2.62 -0.12 13.90
N PRO A 200 -3.40 0.58 13.05
CA PRO A 200 -2.92 1.79 12.39
C PRO A 200 -2.71 2.93 13.40
N ILE A 201 -1.59 3.65 13.25
CA ILE A 201 -1.26 4.83 14.06
C ILE A 201 -1.74 6.11 13.36
N LEU A 202 -1.56 6.18 12.04
CA LEU A 202 -1.88 7.33 11.20
C LEU A 202 -2.39 6.85 9.84
N ALA A 203 -3.38 7.55 9.29
CA ALA A 203 -3.80 7.38 7.91
C ALA A 203 -3.88 8.75 7.22
N LEU A 204 -3.24 8.84 6.06
CA LEU A 204 -3.18 10.04 5.24
C LEU A 204 -3.81 9.75 3.88
N GLU A 205 -4.65 10.67 3.43
CA GLU A 205 -5.15 10.68 2.06
C GLU A 205 -4.39 11.72 1.25
N PHE A 206 -3.94 11.31 0.08
CA PHE A 206 -3.22 12.16 -0.87
C PHE A 206 -4.12 12.44 -2.08
N ASN A 207 -4.57 13.69 -2.21
CA ASN A 207 -5.43 14.15 -3.30
C ASN A 207 -4.63 14.87 -4.39
N HIS A 208 -5.12 14.76 -5.64
CA HIS A 208 -4.50 15.37 -6.82
C HIS A 208 -2.99 15.07 -6.93
N MET A 209 -2.60 13.83 -6.62
CA MET A 209 -1.21 13.43 -6.62
C MET A 209 -0.65 13.43 -8.04
N LYS A 210 0.45 14.15 -8.24
CA LYS A 210 1.33 14.07 -9.41
C LYS A 210 2.65 13.48 -8.96
N MET A 211 3.04 12.36 -9.56
CA MET A 211 4.31 11.71 -9.31
C MET A 211 5.20 11.81 -10.55
N ARG A 212 6.47 12.14 -10.34
CA ARG A 212 7.52 12.04 -11.37
C ARG A 212 8.64 11.19 -10.81
N VAL A 213 8.96 10.10 -11.51
CA VAL A 213 9.99 9.17 -11.08
C VAL A 213 11.16 9.28 -12.06
N GLU A 214 12.35 9.55 -11.52
CA GLU A 214 13.58 9.56 -12.29
C GLU A 214 14.05 8.14 -12.62
N ALA A 215 14.79 7.98 -13.71
CA ALA A 215 15.34 6.68 -14.08
C ALA A 215 16.32 6.17 -13.00
N PRO A 216 16.23 4.89 -12.60
CA PRO A 216 17.10 4.34 -11.57
C PRO A 216 18.54 4.19 -12.06
N THR A 217 19.47 4.46 -11.14
CA THR A 217 20.91 4.33 -11.34
C THR A 217 21.47 3.27 -10.39
N THR A 218 22.46 2.52 -10.83
CA THR A 218 23.13 1.53 -9.97
C THR A 218 24.04 2.25 -8.96
N VAL A 219 23.88 1.91 -7.68
CA VAL A 219 24.81 2.32 -6.64
C VAL A 219 26.02 1.39 -6.71
N ALA A 220 27.18 1.93 -7.10
CA ALA A 220 28.43 1.18 -7.07
C ALA A 220 28.74 0.76 -5.63
N ALA A 221 29.13 -0.50 -5.43
CA ALA A 221 29.74 -0.89 -4.18
C ALA A 221 31.06 -0.11 -4.08
N CYS A 222 31.22 0.71 -3.05
CA CYS A 222 32.53 1.23 -2.71
C CYS A 222 33.35 0.00 -2.29
N SER A 223 34.28 -0.44 -3.14
CA SER A 223 35.31 -1.37 -2.70
C SER A 223 36.07 -0.65 -1.61
N GLN A 224 35.89 -1.09 -0.36
CA GLN A 224 36.83 -0.76 0.71
C GLN A 224 38.15 -1.41 0.30
N ASN A 225 38.95 -0.68 -0.48
CA ASN A 225 40.36 -0.97 -0.63
C ASN A 225 41.04 -0.57 0.69
N THR A 226 41.36 -1.60 1.46
CA THR A 226 42.64 -1.83 2.13
C THR A 226 43.13 -0.75 3.11
N ILE A 227 43.25 -1.15 4.38
CA ILE A 227 44.52 -1.04 5.10
C ILE A 227 44.83 -2.42 5.67
#